data_AF-A0AAN8KI36-F1
#
_entry.id   AF-A0AAN8KI36-F1
#
_cell.length_a   1.000
_cell.length_b   1.000
_cell.length_c   1.000
_cell.angle_alpha   90.00
_cell.angle_beta   90.00
_cell.angle_gamma   90.00
#
_symmetry.space_group_name_H-M   'P 1'
#
loop_
_entity.id
_entity.type
_entity.pdbx_description
1 polymer ?
#
loop_
_entity_poly.entity_id
_entity_poly.type
_entity_poly.pdbx_seq_one_letter_code
_entity_poly.pdbx_strand_id
1 'polypeptide(L)'
;PLSPDKILRLVTAGRPTTCPLDPIPSSLLQTISGDLLPYLTSLINSSLTAGHVPSIFKRARVAPLLKKPTLDPTDVNNYRPTCLLPLIL
;
A
#
# COMPACT_ATOMS: atom_id res chain seq x y z
N PRO A 1 -10.36 -8.05 16.82
CA PRO A 1 -9.71 -8.70 15.66
C PRO A 1 -10.64 -8.73 14.44
N LEU A 2 -10.11 -8.61 13.24
CA LEU A 2 -10.80 -8.71 11.96
C LEU A 2 -10.86 -10.17 11.48
N SER A 3 -11.95 -10.55 10.81
CA SER A 3 -12.08 -11.87 10.18
C SER A 3 -11.21 -11.99 8.92
N PRO A 4 -10.77 -13.21 8.54
CA PRO A 4 -10.02 -13.43 7.31
C PRO A 4 -10.73 -12.86 6.07
N ASP A 5 -12.03 -13.08 5.90
CA ASP A 5 -12.78 -12.55 4.75
C ASP A 5 -12.74 -11.03 4.68
N LYS A 6 -12.78 -10.36 5.84
CA LYS A 6 -12.68 -8.90 5.90
C LYS A 6 -11.28 -8.44 5.50
N ILE A 7 -10.22 -9.14 5.91
CA ILE A 7 -8.84 -8.85 5.48
C ILE A 7 -8.68 -9.06 3.97
N LEU A 8 -9.15 -10.19 3.44
CA LEU A 8 -9.06 -10.49 2.01
C LEU A 8 -9.77 -9.42 1.17
N ARG A 9 -10.96 -9.00 1.59
CA ARG A 9 -11.70 -7.90 0.94
C ARG A 9 -10.95 -6.58 0.99
N LEU A 10 -10.29 -6.24 2.10
CA LEU A 10 -9.51 -5.01 2.21
C LEU A 10 -8.30 -5.01 1.27
N VAL A 11 -7.60 -6.15 1.17
CA VAL A 11 -6.43 -6.29 0.29
C VAL A 11 -6.83 -6.20 -1.19
N THR A 12 -7.92 -6.86 -1.57
CA THR A 12 -8.36 -6.98 -2.98
C THR A 12 -9.18 -5.78 -3.48
N ALA A 13 -9.88 -5.05 -2.61
CA ALA A 13 -10.66 -3.87 -3.01
C ALA A 13 -9.82 -2.62 -3.28
N GLY A 14 -8.56 -2.60 -2.82
CA GLY A 14 -7.65 -1.48 -3.02
C GLY A 14 -7.24 -1.32 -4.48
N ARG A 15 -7.06 -0.09 -4.94
CA ARG A 15 -6.38 0.16 -6.22
C ARG A 15 -4.95 -0.38 -6.10
N PRO A 16 -4.47 -1.23 -7.02
CA PRO A 16 -3.09 -1.71 -6.99
C PRO A 16 -2.14 -0.56 -7.32
N THR A 17 -1.74 0.20 -6.31
CA THR A 17 -0.67 1.19 -6.40
C THR A 17 0.62 0.53 -5.98
N THR A 18 1.65 0.60 -6.81
CA THR A 18 2.97 0.06 -6.46
C THR A 18 3.87 1.21 -5.99
N CYS A 19 4.41 1.07 -4.80
CA CYS A 19 5.52 1.85 -4.29
C CYS A 19 6.82 1.10 -4.66
N PRO A 20 7.85 1.78 -5.19
CA PRO A 20 9.18 1.18 -5.29
C PRO A 20 9.85 0.72 -3.99
N LEU A 21 9.21 0.87 -2.83
CA LEU A 21 9.63 0.19 -1.60
C LEU A 21 8.95 -1.19 -1.43
N ASP A 22 7.96 -1.52 -2.26
CA ASP A 22 7.34 -2.83 -2.29
C ASP A 22 8.35 -3.88 -2.84
N PRO A 23 8.50 -5.05 -2.21
CA PRO A 23 9.35 -6.14 -2.70
C PRO A 23 8.71 -6.87 -3.87
N ILE A 24 7.38 -6.77 -4.02
CA ILE A 24 6.63 -7.32 -5.14
C ILE A 24 5.54 -6.33 -5.57
N PRO A 25 5.11 -6.36 -6.84
CA PRO A 25 4.01 -5.50 -7.29
C PRO A 25 2.72 -5.76 -6.50
N SER A 26 1.99 -4.69 -6.17
CA SER A 26 0.72 -4.77 -5.42
C SER A 26 -0.34 -5.61 -6.13
N SER A 27 -0.34 -5.63 -7.47
CA SER A 27 -1.23 -6.50 -8.26
C SER A 27 -0.94 -7.97 -8.01
N LEU A 28 0.34 -8.37 -7.97
CA LEU A 28 0.74 -9.74 -7.69
C LEU A 28 0.36 -10.12 -6.26
N LEU A 29 0.60 -9.24 -5.30
CA LEU A 29 0.20 -9.44 -3.90
C LEU A 29 -1.31 -9.67 -3.76
N GLN A 30 -2.13 -8.92 -4.50
CA GLN A 30 -3.58 -9.12 -4.55
C GLN A 30 -3.96 -10.47 -5.15
N THR A 31 -3.29 -10.90 -6.23
CA THR A 31 -3.53 -12.21 -6.85
C THR A 31 -3.23 -13.37 -5.90
N ILE A 32 -2.14 -13.31 -5.14
CA ILE A 32 -1.73 -14.37 -4.21
C ILE A 32 -2.28 -14.17 -2.78
N SER A 33 -3.12 -13.16 -2.57
CA SER A 33 -3.59 -12.77 -1.24
C SER A 33 -4.39 -13.86 -0.51
N GLY A 34 -5.03 -14.76 -1.26
CA GLY A 34 -5.71 -15.93 -0.71
C GLY A 34 -4.76 -16.89 -0.01
N ASP A 35 -3.62 -17.19 -0.63
CA ASP A 35 -2.59 -18.08 -0.08
C ASP A 35 -1.89 -17.44 1.15
N LEU A 36 -1.76 -16.11 1.14
CA LEU A 36 -1.16 -15.35 2.24
C LEU A 36 -2.15 -15.01 3.36
N LEU A 37 -3.44 -15.32 3.19
CA LEU A 37 -4.50 -14.83 4.05
C LEU A 37 -4.31 -15.15 5.55
N PRO A 38 -3.87 -16.36 5.95
CA PRO A 38 -3.63 -16.66 7.36
C PRO A 38 -2.54 -15.76 7.96
N TYR A 39 -1.46 -15.52 7.21
CA TYR A 39 -0.36 -14.66 7.63
C TYR A 39 -0.80 -13.20 7.74
N LEU A 40 -1.47 -12.68 6.70
CA LEU A 40 -1.99 -11.30 6.68
C LEU A 40 -2.97 -11.05 7.83
N THR A 41 -3.85 -12.02 8.11
CA THR A 41 -4.82 -11.94 9.19
C THR A 41 -4.12 -11.89 10.56
N SER A 42 -3.14 -12.77 10.77
CA SER A 42 -2.35 -12.78 12.02
C SER A 42 -1.58 -11.49 12.21
N LEU A 43 -0.90 -11.00 11.16
CA LEU A 43 -0.10 -9.79 11.19
C LEU A 43 -0.94 -8.55 11.54
N ILE A 44 -2.04 -8.33 10.83
CA ILE A 44 -2.92 -7.18 11.03
C ILE A 44 -3.57 -7.24 12.41
N ASN A 45 -4.08 -8.40 12.82
CA ASN A 45 -4.72 -8.54 14.12
C ASN A 45 -3.75 -8.41 15.28
N SER A 46 -2.51 -8.85 15.12
CA SER A 46 -1.46 -8.65 16.12
C SER A 46 -1.14 -7.17 16.29
N SER A 47 -0.99 -6.43 15.18
CA SER A 47 -0.78 -4.99 15.20
C SER A 47 -1.95 -4.24 15.87
N LEU A 48 -3.19 -4.59 15.52
CA LEU A 48 -4.39 -3.97 16.12
C LEU A 48 -4.52 -4.28 17.61
N THR A 49 -4.27 -5.53 18.02
CA THR A 49 -4.34 -5.95 19.43
C THR A 49 -3.26 -5.27 20.26
N ALA A 50 -2.04 -5.17 19.74
CA ALA A 50 -0.94 -4.48 20.40
C ALA A 50 -1.10 -2.95 20.40
N GLY A 51 -2.02 -2.41 19.60
CA GLY A 51 -2.16 -0.96 19.39
C GLY A 51 -0.94 -0.32 18.72
N HIS A 52 -0.12 -1.12 18.03
CA HIS A 52 1.15 -0.68 17.47
C HIS A 52 1.30 -1.10 16.01
N VAL A 53 1.50 -0.11 15.13
CA VAL A 53 1.84 -0.33 13.72
C VAL A 53 3.35 -0.21 13.53
N PRO A 54 4.02 -1.28 13.05
CA PRO A 54 5.45 -1.28 12.75
C PRO A 54 5.91 -0.05 11.96
N SER A 55 7.12 0.43 12.22
CA SER A 55 7.68 1.59 11.52
C SER A 55 7.85 1.38 10.02
N ILE A 56 8.09 0.13 9.60
CA ILE A 56 8.20 -0.24 8.19
C ILE A 56 6.89 0.03 7.45
N PHE A 57 5.74 -0.35 8.03
CA PHE A 57 4.38 -0.12 7.49
C PHE A 57 3.97 1.36 7.40
N LYS A 58 4.75 2.25 8.01
CA LYS A 58 4.53 3.70 7.98
C LYS A 58 5.49 4.41 7.03
N ARG A 59 6.45 3.69 6.46
CA ARG A 59 7.44 4.27 5.54
C ARG A 59 6.78 4.50 4.19
N ALA A 60 6.91 5.71 3.67
CA ALA A 60 6.42 6.06 2.34
C ALA A 60 7.54 6.70 1.53
N ARG A 61 7.46 6.57 0.20
CA ARG A 61 8.31 7.37 -0.70
C ARG A 61 7.54 8.61 -1.14
N VAL A 62 8.09 9.79 -0.89
CA VAL A 62 7.57 11.03 -1.46
C VAL A 62 8.10 11.15 -2.89
N ALA A 63 7.19 11.26 -3.86
CA ALA A 63 7.52 11.44 -5.27
C ALA A 63 6.79 12.67 -5.84
N PRO A 64 7.47 13.53 -6.61
CA PRO A 64 6.80 14.57 -7.37
C PRO A 64 6.04 13.92 -8.54
N LEU A 65 4.71 14.04 -8.54
CA LEU A 65 3.87 13.59 -9.65
C LEU A 65 3.23 14.80 -10.34
N LEU A 66 3.11 14.74 -11.66
CA LEU A 66 2.38 15.75 -12.42
C LEU A 66 0.94 15.86 -11.91
N LYS A 67 0.47 17.09 -11.73
CA LYS A 67 -0.90 17.38 -11.27
C LYS A 67 -1.94 16.82 -12.25
N LYS A 68 -1.67 16.93 -13.56
CA LYS A 68 -2.45 16.36 -14.67
C LYS A 68 -1.49 15.83 -15.75
N PRO A 69 -1.85 14.78 -16.49
CA PRO A 69 -1.00 14.22 -17.55
C PRO A 69 -0.69 15.17 -18.71
N THR A 70 -1.53 16.18 -18.93
CA THR A 70 -1.43 17.12 -20.06
C THR A 70 -0.59 18.36 -19.76
N LEU A 71 -0.02 18.48 -18.56
CA LEU A 71 0.79 19.64 -18.16
C LEU A 71 2.24 19.47 -18.61
N ASP A 72 2.93 20.60 -18.77
CA ASP A 72 4.35 20.64 -19.12
C ASP A 72 5.22 20.03 -17.99
N PRO A 73 5.98 18.96 -18.25
CA PRO A 73 6.88 18.33 -17.28
C PRO A 73 8.14 19.16 -16.98
N THR A 74 8.43 20.20 -17.74
CA THR A 74 9.59 21.07 -17.48
C THR A 74 9.31 22.15 -16.43
N ASP A 75 8.03 22.50 -16.22
CA ASP A 75 7.61 23.45 -15.19
C ASP A 75 7.38 22.74 -13.84
N VAL A 76 8.26 23.01 -12.88
CA VAL A 76 8.21 22.46 -11.52
C VAL A 76 6.90 22.78 -10.78
N ASN A 77 6.21 23.87 -11.13
CA ASN A 77 4.93 24.23 -10.51
C ASN A 77 3.80 23.28 -10.90
N ASN A 78 3.97 22.48 -11.96
CA ASN A 78 3.00 21.48 -12.40
C ASN A 78 3.05 20.19 -11.60
N TYR A 79 3.99 20.04 -10.66
CA TYR A 79 4.12 18.87 -9.81
C TYR A 79 3.42 19.05 -8.47
N ARG A 80 3.02 17.93 -7.85
CA ARG A 80 2.59 17.85 -6.46
C ARG A 80 3.37 16.75 -5.72
N PRO A 81 3.76 16.97 -4.46
CA PRO A 81 4.33 15.91 -3.65
C PRO A 81 3.24 14.87 -3.37
N THR A 82 3.53 13.60 -3.67
CA THR A 82 2.62 12.48 -3.39
C THR A 82 3.35 11.42 -2.57
N CYS A 83 2.76 11.02 -1.44
CA CYS A 83 3.27 9.92 -0.62
C CYS A 83 2.80 8.59 -1.19
N LEU A 84 3.75 7.77 -1.65
CA LEU A 84 3.50 6.41 -2.12
C LEU A 84 3.76 5.45 -0.95
N LEU A 85 2.69 4.88 -0.43
CA LEU A 85 2.71 3.91 0.66
C LEU A 85 2.78 2.48 0.08
N PRO A 86 3.62 1.60 0.65
CA PRO A 86 3.57 0.18 0.36
C PRO A 86 2.23 -0.41 0.84
N LEU A 87 1.74 -1.46 0.18
CA LEU A 87 0.39 -1.98 0.47
C LEU A 87 0.33 -2.78 1.78
N ILE A 88 1.38 -3.57 2.10
CA ILE A 88 1.44 -4.45 3.29
C ILE A 88 2.86 -4.46 3.90
N LEU A 89 3.69 -3.46 3.61
CA LEU A 89 5.07 -3.35 4.10
C LEU A 89 5.44 -1.96 4.57
#